data_AF-A0AAD8J3T1-F1
#
_entry.id   AF-A0AAD8J3T1-F1
#
_cell.length_a   1.000
_cell.length_b   1.000
_cell.length_c   1.000
_cell.angle_alpha   90.00
_cell.angle_beta   90.00
_cell.angle_gamma   90.00
#
_symmetry.space_group_name_H-M   'P 1'
#
loop_
_entity.id
_entity.type
_entity.pdbx_description
1 polymer ?
#
loop_
_entity_poly.entity_id
_entity_poly.type
_entity_poly.pdbx_seq_one_letter_code
_entity_poly.pdbx_strand_id
1 'polypeptide(L)'
;MHDCLGFFSLTFRDLRNGMDNGLPLDVTSILLRQGLPFRGHDESSTSVNRGNFLEFLEWYSIRNKEISKVVTQNAPGNNQMTSPLIQKEMANACATETTLAILKDIGDSLFTILVDESRDISVKEQMAVVLRYVNKSGEVIERFLALVHMQQTHLHQRFTATELYNSVLVYIPLSLQQIGLNFLMPASS
;
A
#
# COMPACT_ATOMS: atom_id res chain seq x y z
N MET A 1 11.73 3.90 10.21
CA MET A 1 11.54 3.35 8.84
C MET A 1 11.44 1.82 8.82
N HIS A 2 12.20 1.09 9.65
CA HIS A 2 12.03 -0.37 9.81
C HIS A 2 10.63 -0.77 10.35
N ASP A 3 10.03 0.05 11.22
CA ASP A 3 8.69 -0.24 11.77
C ASP A 3 7.56 -0.04 10.74
N CYS A 4 7.67 0.94 9.84
CA CYS A 4 6.65 1.21 8.82
C CYS A 4 6.54 0.09 7.77
N LEU A 5 7.64 -0.59 7.45
CA LEU A 5 7.64 -1.76 6.55
C LEU A 5 6.95 -2.97 7.20
N GLY A 6 7.10 -3.13 8.52
CA GLY A 6 6.38 -4.15 9.30
C GLY A 6 4.86 -3.93 9.29
N PHE A 7 4.42 -2.69 9.43
CA PHE A 7 3.00 -2.32 9.36
C PHE A 7 2.40 -2.60 7.98
N PHE A 8 3.13 -2.32 6.89
CA PHE A 8 2.68 -2.61 5.52
C PHE A 8 2.48 -4.11 5.28
N SER A 9 3.40 -4.96 5.78
CA SER A 9 3.29 -6.42 5.65
C SER A 9 2.06 -7.00 6.37
N LEU A 10 1.67 -6.42 7.52
CA LEU A 10 0.57 -6.92 8.35
C LEU A 10 -0.82 -6.61 7.78
N THR A 11 -1.02 -5.47 7.13
CA THR A 11 -2.31 -5.12 6.51
C THR A 11 -2.66 -6.01 5.32
N PHE A 12 -1.67 -6.43 4.53
CA PHE A 12 -1.89 -7.24 3.33
C PHE A 12 -1.99 -8.75 3.59
N ARG A 13 -1.66 -9.24 4.80
CA ARG A 13 -1.77 -10.68 5.13
C ARG A 13 -3.20 -11.20 5.13
N ASP A 14 -4.17 -10.34 5.40
CA ASP A 14 -5.58 -10.72 5.56
C ASP A 14 -6.35 -10.83 4.24
N LEU A 15 -5.74 -10.45 3.11
CA LEU A 15 -6.24 -10.82 1.78
C LEU A 15 -5.96 -12.31 1.53
N ARG A 16 -6.79 -13.21 2.07
CA ARG A 16 -6.67 -14.66 1.81
C ARG A 16 -7.77 -15.18 0.87
N ASN A 17 -7.26 -15.65 -0.27
CA ASN A 17 -7.73 -16.73 -1.16
C ASN A 17 -8.94 -16.51 -2.08
N GLY A 18 -8.62 -16.07 -3.32
CA GLY A 18 -8.93 -16.86 -4.52
C GLY A 18 -9.60 -16.09 -5.65
N MET A 19 -8.98 -15.51 -6.67
CA MET A 19 -7.63 -15.39 -7.19
C MET A 19 -6.97 -16.66 -7.74
N ASP A 20 -7.66 -17.32 -8.66
CA ASP A 20 -7.09 -18.17 -9.72
C ASP A 20 -6.45 -17.26 -10.80
N ASN A 21 -5.47 -16.45 -10.37
CA ASN A 21 -5.12 -15.21 -11.04
C ASN A 21 -3.75 -15.29 -11.71
N GLY A 22 -3.64 -14.75 -12.92
CA GLY A 22 -2.41 -14.82 -13.71
C GLY A 22 -1.17 -14.35 -12.95
N LEU A 23 -0.01 -14.92 -13.32
CA LEU A 23 1.29 -14.71 -12.68
C LEU A 23 1.61 -13.28 -12.19
N PRO A 24 1.32 -12.19 -12.94
CA PRO A 24 1.53 -10.83 -12.45
C PRO A 24 0.87 -10.55 -11.10
N LEU A 25 -0.37 -11.02 -10.90
CA LEU A 25 -1.11 -10.80 -9.66
C LEU A 25 -0.52 -11.59 -8.49
N ASP A 26 0.00 -12.80 -8.74
CA ASP A 26 0.71 -13.59 -7.72
C ASP A 26 1.97 -12.87 -7.24
N VAL A 27 2.78 -12.37 -8.18
CA VAL A 27 3.98 -11.60 -7.86
C VAL A 27 3.61 -10.33 -7.08
N THR A 28 2.59 -9.58 -7.52
CA THR A 28 2.07 -8.43 -6.79
C THR A 28 1.66 -8.78 -5.36
N SER A 29 0.93 -9.89 -5.16
CA SER A 29 0.53 -10.33 -3.82
C SER A 29 1.73 -10.60 -2.92
N ILE A 30 2.76 -11.29 -3.44
CA ILE A 30 3.98 -11.60 -2.68
C ILE A 30 4.71 -10.31 -2.30
N LEU A 31 4.89 -9.39 -3.24
CA LEU A 31 5.58 -8.13 -2.99
C LEU A 31 4.89 -7.30 -1.90
N LEU A 32 3.55 -7.20 -1.97
CA LEU A 32 2.76 -6.48 -0.96
C LEU A 32 2.83 -7.14 0.41
N ARG A 33 2.66 -8.48 0.48
CA ARG A 33 2.75 -9.24 1.73
C ARG A 33 4.11 -9.08 2.41
N GLN A 34 5.17 -8.94 1.63
CA GLN A 34 6.55 -8.79 2.15
C GLN A 34 6.98 -7.33 2.31
N GLY A 35 6.15 -6.35 1.89
CA GLY A 35 6.54 -4.94 1.87
C GLY A 35 7.73 -4.65 0.96
N LEU A 36 7.89 -5.42 -0.13
CA LEU A 36 9.00 -5.27 -1.07
C LEU A 36 8.70 -4.19 -2.11
N PRO A 37 9.71 -3.40 -2.53
CA PRO A 37 9.53 -2.43 -3.61
C PRO A 37 9.22 -3.16 -4.91
N PHE A 38 8.26 -2.64 -5.68
CA PHE A 38 7.88 -3.22 -6.96
C PHE A 38 8.93 -2.97 -8.03
N ARG A 39 9.36 -1.71 -8.12
CA ARG A 39 10.12 -1.18 -9.24
C ARG A 39 11.58 -0.95 -8.88
N GLY A 40 12.43 -1.15 -9.88
CA GLY A 40 13.84 -0.77 -9.83
C GLY A 40 14.03 0.70 -10.16
N HIS A 41 15.24 1.21 -9.93
CA HIS A 41 15.61 2.54 -10.41
C HIS A 41 15.64 2.58 -11.95
N ASP A 42 16.11 1.50 -12.57
CA ASP A 42 16.13 1.31 -14.02
C ASP A 42 15.51 -0.05 -14.37
N GLU A 43 14.40 -0.02 -15.11
CA GLU A 43 13.67 -1.21 -15.59
C GLU A 43 14.03 -1.60 -17.03
N SER A 44 15.02 -0.91 -17.63
CA SER A 44 15.51 -1.19 -18.98
C SER A 44 15.98 -2.64 -19.12
N SER A 45 15.93 -3.20 -20.33
CA SER A 45 16.40 -4.57 -20.58
C SER A 45 17.91 -4.76 -20.38
N THR A 46 18.66 -3.67 -20.28
CA THR A 46 20.10 -3.66 -20.03
C THR A 46 20.46 -3.49 -18.55
N SER A 47 19.47 -3.22 -17.70
CA SER A 47 19.68 -3.08 -16.26
C SER A 47 20.03 -4.42 -15.61
N VAL A 48 20.95 -4.38 -14.65
CA VAL A 48 21.34 -5.55 -13.82
C VAL A 48 20.25 -5.90 -12.79
N ASN A 49 19.40 -4.93 -12.44
CA ASN A 49 18.28 -5.13 -11.53
C ASN A 49 17.10 -4.26 -11.98
N ARG A 50 16.12 -4.91 -12.60
CA ARG A 50 14.93 -4.27 -13.17
C ARG A 50 13.83 -4.05 -12.15
N GLY A 51 14.08 -4.32 -10.87
CA GLY A 51 13.09 -4.26 -9.81
C GLY A 51 12.42 -5.60 -9.57
N ASN A 52 11.99 -5.82 -8.32
CA ASN A 52 11.53 -7.12 -7.88
C ASN A 52 10.38 -7.67 -8.73
N PHE A 53 9.45 -6.82 -9.19
CA PHE A 53 8.32 -7.28 -10.00
C PHE A 53 8.78 -7.95 -11.31
N LEU A 54 9.64 -7.28 -12.07
CA LEU A 54 10.14 -7.80 -13.33
C LEU A 54 11.08 -9.00 -13.13
N GLU A 55 11.93 -8.94 -12.11
CA GLU A 55 12.84 -10.04 -11.77
C GLU A 55 12.08 -11.31 -11.34
N PHE A 56 11.01 -11.19 -10.54
CA PHE A 56 10.19 -12.34 -10.16
C PHE A 56 9.41 -12.93 -11.33
N LEU A 57 8.89 -12.09 -12.23
CA LEU A 57 8.24 -12.53 -13.46
C LEU A 57 9.21 -13.30 -14.37
N GLU A 58 10.41 -12.76 -14.55
CA GLU A 58 11.46 -13.40 -15.34
C GLU A 58 11.88 -14.74 -14.70
N TRP A 59 12.17 -14.72 -13.39
CA TRP A 59 12.51 -15.90 -12.60
C TRP A 59 11.46 -17.02 -12.71
N TYR A 60 10.17 -16.68 -12.69
CA TYR A 60 9.10 -17.66 -12.83
C TYR A 60 8.95 -18.15 -14.27
N SER A 61 9.12 -17.26 -15.26
CA SER A 61 9.00 -17.61 -16.67
C SER A 61 10.09 -18.60 -17.13
N ILE A 62 11.31 -18.52 -16.59
CA ILE A 62 12.40 -19.47 -16.86
C ILE A 62 12.03 -20.90 -16.41
N ARG A 63 11.17 -21.04 -15.40
CA ARG A 63 10.81 -22.33 -14.80
C ARG A 63 9.55 -22.95 -15.39
N ASN A 64 8.75 -22.19 -16.12
CA ASN A 64 7.50 -22.67 -16.70
C ASN A 64 7.42 -22.29 -18.19
N LYS A 65 7.56 -23.30 -19.06
CA LYS A 65 7.57 -23.13 -20.52
C LYS A 65 6.28 -22.54 -21.09
N GLU A 66 5.13 -22.80 -20.47
CA GLU A 66 3.86 -22.23 -20.93
C GLU A 66 3.77 -20.74 -20.57
N ILE A 67 4.32 -20.37 -19.42
CA ILE A 67 4.37 -18.99 -18.96
C ILE A 67 5.43 -18.19 -19.71
N SER A 68 6.56 -18.80 -20.05
CA SER A 68 7.59 -18.19 -20.88
C SER A 68 7.06 -17.70 -22.24
N LYS A 69 6.01 -18.33 -22.78
CA LYS A 69 5.37 -17.89 -24.03
C LYS A 69 4.53 -16.63 -23.85
N VAL A 70 4.05 -16.34 -22.64
CA VAL A 70 3.11 -15.24 -22.35
C VAL A 70 3.70 -14.13 -21.48
N VAL A 71 4.94 -14.28 -21.01
CA VAL A 71 5.67 -13.31 -20.19
C VAL A 71 6.84 -12.72 -20.99
N THR A 72 7.06 -11.41 -20.85
CA THR A 72 8.15 -10.67 -21.52
C THR A 72 8.00 -10.64 -23.06
N GLN A 73 9.13 -10.59 -23.80
CA GLN A 73 9.24 -10.31 -25.24
C GLN A 73 8.43 -11.22 -26.18
N ASN A 74 7.86 -12.32 -25.66
CA ASN A 74 7.05 -13.27 -26.43
C ASN A 74 5.56 -12.91 -26.47
N ALA A 75 5.06 -12.10 -25.53
CA ALA A 75 3.70 -11.58 -25.58
C ALA A 75 3.63 -10.30 -26.45
N PRO A 76 2.62 -10.14 -27.32
CA PRO A 76 2.46 -8.93 -28.12
C PRO A 76 2.33 -7.73 -27.20
N GLY A 77 3.01 -6.61 -27.49
CA GLY A 77 3.35 -5.55 -26.53
C GLY A 77 2.26 -5.16 -25.51
N ASN A 78 1.01 -4.98 -25.96
CA ASN A 78 -0.11 -4.58 -25.09
C ASN A 78 -0.56 -5.66 -24.09
N ASN A 79 -0.13 -6.92 -24.24
CA ASN A 79 -0.42 -8.02 -23.34
C ASN A 79 0.65 -8.19 -22.24
N GLN A 80 1.75 -7.44 -22.31
CA GLN A 80 2.77 -7.46 -21.27
C GLN A 80 2.27 -6.59 -20.10
N MET A 81 1.72 -7.23 -19.06
CA MET A 81 1.26 -6.59 -17.81
C MET A 81 2.42 -6.02 -16.96
N THR A 82 3.51 -5.60 -17.61
CA THR A 82 4.79 -5.21 -17.03
C THR A 82 5.05 -3.71 -17.11
N SER A 83 4.20 -2.96 -17.82
CA SER A 83 4.39 -1.52 -17.97
C SER A 83 4.29 -0.80 -16.61
N PRO A 84 5.00 0.33 -16.42
CA PRO A 84 4.91 1.11 -15.19
C PRO A 84 3.48 1.53 -14.84
N LEU A 85 2.65 1.79 -15.85
CA LEU A 85 1.24 2.14 -15.68
C LEU A 85 0.46 0.95 -15.09
N ILE A 86 0.59 -0.23 -15.68
CA ILE A 86 -0.12 -1.43 -15.23
C ILE A 86 0.33 -1.84 -13.82
N GLN A 87 1.64 -1.80 -13.53
CA GLN A 87 2.15 -2.06 -12.17
C GLN A 87 1.53 -1.11 -11.14
N LYS A 88 1.40 0.18 -11.48
CA LYS A 88 0.76 1.18 -10.63
C LYS A 88 -0.74 0.91 -10.46
N GLU A 89 -1.45 0.55 -11.53
CA GLU A 89 -2.87 0.19 -11.47
C GLU A 89 -3.12 -1.04 -10.61
N MET A 90 -2.27 -2.06 -10.70
CA MET A 90 -2.33 -3.24 -9.83
C MET A 90 -2.11 -2.88 -8.36
N ALA A 91 -1.07 -2.09 -8.06
CA ALA A 91 -0.82 -1.62 -6.70
C ALA A 91 -2.01 -0.81 -6.15
N ASN A 92 -2.59 0.08 -6.97
CA ASN A 92 -3.78 0.85 -6.61
C ASN A 92 -5.00 -0.04 -6.36
N ALA A 93 -5.25 -1.03 -7.23
CA ALA A 93 -6.36 -1.97 -7.05
C ALA A 93 -6.20 -2.76 -5.74
N CYS A 94 -5.00 -3.24 -5.44
CA CYS A 94 -4.73 -3.93 -4.18
C CYS A 94 -4.90 -3.00 -2.96
N ALA A 95 -4.48 -1.73 -3.05
CA ALA A 95 -4.69 -0.75 -1.99
C ALA A 95 -6.18 -0.48 -1.75
N THR A 96 -6.97 -0.35 -2.83
CA THR A 96 -8.43 -0.20 -2.76
C THR A 96 -9.09 -1.40 -2.10
N GLU A 97 -8.79 -2.62 -2.53
CA GLU A 97 -9.35 -3.84 -1.95
C GLU A 97 -8.97 -4.01 -0.47
N THR A 98 -7.72 -3.68 -0.12
CA THR A 98 -7.26 -3.70 1.28
C THR A 98 -8.03 -2.70 2.12
N THR A 99 -8.23 -1.48 1.59
CA THR A 99 -9.02 -0.44 2.25
C THR A 99 -10.45 -0.93 2.47
N LEU A 100 -11.12 -1.44 1.44
CA LEU A 100 -12.48 -1.97 1.55
C LEU A 100 -12.59 -3.11 2.57
N ALA A 101 -11.59 -4.00 2.64
CA ALA A 101 -11.55 -5.06 3.64
C ALA A 101 -11.45 -4.51 5.07
N ILE A 102 -10.61 -3.50 5.31
CA ILE A 102 -10.51 -2.81 6.60
C ILE A 102 -11.84 -2.15 6.96
N LEU A 103 -12.47 -1.44 6.02
CA LEU A 103 -13.77 -0.78 6.24
C LEU A 103 -14.87 -1.78 6.58
N LYS A 104 -14.88 -2.93 5.90
CA LYS A 104 -15.83 -4.00 6.18
C LYS A 104 -15.63 -4.62 7.57
N ASP A 105 -14.38 -4.70 8.02
CA ASP A 105 -14.05 -5.21 9.36
C ASP A 105 -14.49 -4.24 10.47
N ILE A 106 -14.30 -2.92 10.26
CA ILE A 106 -14.82 -1.86 11.13
C ILE A 106 -16.36 -1.90 11.17
N GLY A 107 -17.00 -1.98 9.99
CA GLY A 107 -18.46 -1.94 9.86
C GLY A 107 -19.04 -0.63 10.39
N ASP A 108 -19.99 -0.74 11.32
CA ASP A 108 -20.63 0.42 11.97
C ASP A 108 -19.94 0.85 13.28
N SER A 109 -18.80 0.24 13.60
CA SER A 109 -18.09 0.46 14.85
C SER A 109 -17.33 1.79 14.85
N LEU A 110 -17.08 2.31 16.05
CA LEU A 110 -16.20 3.46 16.23
C LEU A 110 -14.75 3.07 15.94
N PHE A 111 -14.02 4.02 15.38
CA PHE A 111 -12.59 3.91 15.17
C PHE A 111 -11.88 5.23 15.50
N THR A 112 -10.57 5.16 15.69
CA THR A 112 -9.69 6.31 15.87
C THR A 112 -8.67 6.35 14.74
N ILE A 113 -8.30 7.56 14.33
CA ILE A 113 -7.22 7.79 13.37
C ILE A 113 -5.98 8.19 14.16
N LEU A 114 -4.91 7.42 14.02
CA LEU A 114 -3.58 7.74 14.51
C LEU A 114 -2.78 8.31 13.34
N VAL A 115 -2.09 9.42 13.59
CA VAL A 115 -1.20 10.07 12.60
C VAL A 115 0.15 10.25 13.24
N ASP A 116 1.19 9.79 12.55
CA ASP A 116 2.59 9.95 12.96
C ASP A 116 3.37 10.73 11.91
N GLU A 117 4.07 11.78 12.33
CA GLU A 117 4.91 12.60 11.48
C GLU A 117 6.33 12.02 11.43
N SER A 118 6.87 11.84 10.23
CA SER A 118 8.25 11.43 10.04
C SER A 118 8.87 12.12 8.83
N ARG A 119 10.20 12.04 8.70
CA ARG A 119 10.94 12.55 7.54
C ARG A 119 11.42 11.39 6.68
N ASP A 120 11.30 11.54 5.37
CA ASP A 120 11.88 10.60 4.42
C ASP A 120 13.40 10.83 4.24
N ILE A 121 14.05 9.98 3.45
CA ILE A 121 15.49 10.09 3.15
C ILE A 121 15.87 11.39 2.41
N SER A 122 14.89 12.09 1.84
CA SER A 122 15.06 13.38 1.15
C SER A 122 14.74 14.58 2.05
N VAL A 123 14.57 14.35 3.36
CA VAL A 123 14.22 15.36 4.39
C VAL A 123 12.85 15.99 4.13
N LYS A 124 11.99 15.32 3.37
CA LYS A 124 10.60 15.73 3.17
C LYS A 124 9.75 15.14 4.28
N GLU A 125 8.89 15.99 4.84
CA GLU A 125 7.93 15.57 5.86
C GLU A 125 6.87 14.67 5.22
N GLN A 126 6.55 13.58 5.91
CA GLN A 126 5.54 12.61 5.53
C GLN A 126 4.77 12.16 6.78
N MET A 127 3.53 11.72 6.59
CA MET A 127 2.69 11.22 7.68
C MET A 127 2.25 9.80 7.42
N ALA A 128 2.41 8.94 8.41
CA ALA A 128 1.78 7.64 8.44
C ALA A 128 0.38 7.76 9.07
N VAL A 129 -0.63 7.24 8.38
CA VAL A 129 -2.01 7.19 8.84
C VAL A 129 -2.36 5.75 9.19
N VAL A 130 -2.83 5.55 10.42
CA VAL A 130 -3.23 4.24 10.94
C VAL A 130 -4.64 4.32 11.52
N LEU A 131 -5.50 3.37 11.17
CA LEU A 131 -6.82 3.20 11.77
C LEU A 131 -6.71 2.26 12.97
N ARG A 132 -7.24 2.68 14.11
CA ARG A 132 -7.35 1.84 15.32
C ARG A 132 -8.82 1.61 15.64
N TYR A 133 -9.23 0.35 15.76
CA TYR A 133 -10.62 -0.01 16.08
C TYR A 133 -10.68 -1.31 16.90
N VAL A 134 -11.85 -1.63 17.42
CA VAL A 134 -12.12 -2.91 18.08
C VAL A 134 -12.88 -3.80 17.11
N ASN A 135 -12.35 -4.98 16.79
CA ASN A 135 -13.02 -5.90 15.89
C ASN A 135 -14.20 -6.62 16.58
N LYS A 136 -14.93 -7.45 15.82
CA LYS A 136 -16.08 -8.21 16.33
C LYS A 136 -15.72 -9.21 17.44
N SER A 137 -14.45 -9.59 17.56
CA SER A 137 -13.92 -10.46 18.61
C SER A 137 -13.55 -9.68 19.89
N GLY A 138 -13.68 -8.35 19.90
CA GLY A 138 -13.28 -7.51 21.02
C GLY A 138 -11.79 -7.19 21.06
N GLU A 139 -11.04 -7.45 19.98
CA GLU A 139 -9.60 -7.24 19.91
C GLU A 139 -9.30 -5.84 19.35
N VAL A 140 -8.29 -5.17 19.91
CA VAL A 140 -7.80 -3.90 19.38
C VAL A 140 -6.95 -4.18 18.14
N ILE A 141 -7.39 -3.64 17.00
CA ILE A 141 -6.75 -3.80 15.70
C ILE A 141 -6.24 -2.44 15.23
N GLU A 142 -5.01 -2.44 14.71
CA GLU A 142 -4.36 -1.28 14.09
C GLU A 142 -4.03 -1.61 12.63
N ARG A 143 -4.52 -0.79 11.69
CA ARG A 143 -4.35 -0.97 10.25
C ARG A 143 -3.75 0.26 9.62
N PHE A 144 -2.55 0.10 9.06
CA PHE A 144 -1.93 1.14 8.26
C PHE A 144 -2.75 1.39 7.00
N LEU A 145 -3.02 2.66 6.71
CA LEU A 145 -3.84 3.06 5.59
C LEU A 145 -3.03 3.78 4.51
N ALA A 146 -2.23 4.78 4.88
CA ALA A 146 -1.55 5.63 3.91
C ALA A 146 -0.28 6.29 4.45
N LEU A 147 0.65 6.59 3.55
CA LEU A 147 1.77 7.50 3.75
C LEU A 147 1.53 8.74 2.90
N VAL A 148 1.36 9.90 3.54
CA VAL A 148 1.01 11.16 2.88
C VAL A 148 2.20 12.09 2.93
N HIS A 149 2.68 12.56 1.77
CA HIS A 149 3.71 13.59 1.72
C HIS A 149 3.11 14.95 2.07
N MET A 150 3.75 15.67 2.99
CA MET A 150 3.34 17.03 3.34
C MET A 150 4.00 18.04 2.38
N GLN A 151 3.20 18.97 1.86
CA GLN A 151 3.78 20.14 1.21
C GLN A 151 4.40 21.02 2.29
N GLN A 152 5.65 21.44 2.11
CA GLN A 152 6.29 22.41 3.00
C GLN A 152 5.58 23.76 2.87
N THR A 153 4.54 23.97 3.66
CA THR A 153 4.01 25.31 3.92
C THR A 153 4.79 25.87 5.09
N HIS A 154 5.62 26.86 4.80
CA HIS A 154 6.40 27.56 5.81
C HIS A 154 5.48 28.12 6.90
N LEU A 155 5.88 27.91 8.16
CA LEU A 155 5.29 28.42 9.41
C LEU A 155 4.23 27.51 10.06
N HIS A 156 4.71 26.75 11.05
CA HIS A 156 3.97 26.16 12.18
C HIS A 156 3.01 25.00 11.85
N GLN A 157 3.50 23.78 12.15
CA GLN A 157 2.79 22.50 12.21
C GLN A 157 1.41 22.63 12.86
N ARG A 158 0.37 22.74 12.03
CA ARG A 158 -0.98 22.31 12.36
C ARG A 158 -1.53 21.65 11.12
N PHE A 159 -1.30 20.36 11.02
CA PHE A 159 -2.07 19.53 10.12
C PHE A 159 -3.56 19.74 10.44
N THR A 160 -4.31 20.24 9.46
CA THR A 160 -5.72 20.58 9.69
C THR A 160 -6.58 19.33 9.55
N ALA A 161 -7.67 19.23 10.32
CA ALA A 161 -8.66 18.16 10.14
C ALA A 161 -9.14 18.05 8.68
N THR A 162 -9.10 19.16 7.94
CA THR A 162 -9.40 19.27 6.51
C THR A 162 -8.38 18.56 5.63
N GLU A 163 -7.08 18.61 5.94
CA GLU A 163 -6.06 17.89 5.19
C GLU A 163 -6.13 16.38 5.47
N LEU A 164 -6.52 15.96 6.68
CA LEU A 164 -6.80 14.54 7.01
C LEU A 164 -7.99 14.10 6.19
N TYR A 165 -9.05 14.90 6.22
CA TYR A 165 -10.25 14.62 5.46
C TYR A 165 -9.96 14.47 3.96
N ASN A 166 -9.19 15.38 3.38
CA ASN A 166 -8.87 15.35 1.94
C ASN A 166 -7.89 14.24 1.55
N SER A 167 -6.94 13.87 2.43
CA SER A 167 -5.93 12.83 2.14
C SER A 167 -6.38 11.41 2.50
N VAL A 168 -7.33 11.27 3.43
CA VAL A 168 -7.74 9.98 4.01
C VAL A 168 -9.23 9.71 3.79
N LEU A 169 -10.10 10.67 4.06
CA LEU A 169 -11.56 10.47 4.06
C LEU A 169 -12.22 10.65 2.69
N VAL A 170 -11.56 11.29 1.71
CA VAL A 170 -12.05 11.32 0.31
C VAL A 170 -12.04 9.94 -0.34
N TYR A 171 -11.07 9.09 0.04
CA TYR A 171 -10.92 7.73 -0.48
C TYR A 171 -11.65 6.67 0.34
N ILE A 172 -12.20 7.07 1.48
CA ILE A 172 -12.90 6.18 2.40
C ILE A 172 -14.36 6.63 2.48
N PRO A 173 -15.33 5.85 1.97
CA PRO A 173 -16.75 6.15 2.11
C PRO A 173 -17.24 5.83 3.53
N LEU A 174 -16.66 6.45 4.57
CA LEU A 174 -17.12 6.35 5.95
C LEU A 174 -17.93 7.57 6.36
N SER A 175 -18.93 7.35 7.20
CA SER A 175 -19.69 8.42 7.83
C SER A 175 -18.80 9.12 8.86
N LEU A 176 -18.74 10.46 8.82
CA LEU A 176 -18.06 11.29 9.82
C LEU A 176 -18.51 10.99 11.27
N GLN A 177 -19.68 10.39 11.44
CA GLN A 177 -20.26 10.03 12.74
C GLN A 177 -19.54 8.86 13.43
N GLN A 178 -18.71 8.09 12.72
CA GLN A 178 -17.99 6.93 13.25
C GLN A 178 -16.59 7.27 13.80
N ILE A 179 -16.14 8.52 13.61
CA ILE A 179 -14.78 8.95 13.95
C ILE A 179 -14.73 9.40 15.42
N GLY A 180 -14.08 8.61 16.27
CA GLY A 180 -13.61 9.06 17.58
C GLY A 180 -12.27 9.80 17.43
N LEU A 181 -12.31 11.12 17.30
CA LEU A 181 -11.10 11.95 17.19
C LEU A 181 -10.35 12.02 18.53
N ASN A 182 -9.24 11.29 18.64
CA ASN A 182 -8.21 11.51 19.66
C ASN A 182 -6.87 11.69 18.94
N PHE A 183 -6.44 12.95 18.76
CA PHE A 183 -5.09 13.27 18.28
C PHE A 183 -4.09 12.95 19.39
N LEU A 184 -3.50 11.76 19.39
CA LEU A 184 -2.32 11.47 20.21
C LEU A 184 -1.09 11.81 19.38
N MET A 185 -0.60 13.04 19.50
CA MET A 185 0.76 13.38 19.07
C MET A 185 1.73 12.73 20.06
N PRO A 186 2.70 11.90 19.63
CA PRO A 186 3.77 11.48 20.53
C PRO A 186 4.57 12.72 20.91
N ALA A 187 4.75 12.94 22.21
CA ALA A 187 5.61 13.99 22.73
C ALA A 187 7.03 13.75 22.20
N SER A 188 7.54 14.71 21.42
CA SER A 188 8.93 14.71 20.96
C SER A 188 9.87 14.71 22.17
N SER A 189 10.78 13.74 22.21
CA SER A 189 11.99 13.75 23.05
C SER A 189 13.15 14.39 22.31
#